data_AF-A0A917CHB6-F1
#
_entry.id   AF-A0A917CHB6-F1
#
_cell.length_a   1.000
_cell.length_b   1.000
_cell.length_c   1.000
_cell.angle_alpha   90.00
_cell.angle_beta   90.00
_cell.angle_gamma   90.00
#
_symmetry.space_group_name_H-M   'P 1'
#
loop_
_entity.id
_entity.type
_entity.pdbx_description
1 polymer ?
#
loop_
_entity_poly.entity_id
_entity_poly.type
_entity_poly.pdbx_seq_one_letter_code
_entity_poly.pdbx_strand_id
1 'polypeptide(L)'
;MKIAVYVVDYKGDWSLWISLALAVDTLWWQGTDEGGDYASPGWNRKPAEQVVILSPSLPLGWAIKLREGFLANSGMRTWGSKEWGVYIDHHLEQEIREERAAGGNWPEGWAAQGIRIWRSGDKNWGGLGTALENDGRAFHNAAWLASPGAEAQADLCGLADQLMLAVAGRSLLTPEVEALLLERCPLLGDDWRRAAQLAHLQGRLNLAAAVGERAAGRFAPQHRGRQLPAVAGLWARAAAAWLPPSWRAASRGAVPQRAACAAAASPPAARPAPRAALWAAPIARPASLSGAAGLARCCCAVQRFRPCGPRPVLAPPWRHAGGA
;
A
#
# COMPACT_ATOMS: atom_id res chain seq x y z
N MET A 1 -1.40 -9.70 -3.71
CA MET A 1 -2.52 -8.95 -3.12
C MET A 1 -2.43 -7.50 -3.57
N LYS A 2 -3.54 -6.88 -3.97
CA LYS A 2 -3.64 -5.43 -4.19
C LYS A 2 -4.36 -4.78 -3.01
N ILE A 3 -4.02 -3.54 -2.69
CA ILE A 3 -4.53 -2.85 -1.51
C ILE A 3 -4.67 -1.34 -1.80
N ALA A 4 -5.56 -0.65 -1.11
CA ALA A 4 -5.68 0.80 -1.24
C ALA A 4 -4.63 1.51 -0.39
N VAL A 5 -4.12 2.64 -0.88
CA VAL A 5 -3.18 3.52 -0.18
C VAL A 5 -3.71 4.94 -0.24
N TYR A 6 -3.75 5.60 0.91
CA TYR A 6 -4.18 6.99 1.04
C TYR A 6 -3.37 7.71 2.13
N VAL A 7 -3.38 9.03 2.09
CA VAL A 7 -2.81 9.89 3.12
C VAL A 7 -3.95 10.70 3.76
N VAL A 8 -3.87 10.96 5.05
CA VAL A 8 -4.82 11.80 5.78
C VAL A 8 -4.08 12.91 6.52
N ASP A 9 -4.63 14.13 6.44
CA ASP A 9 -4.31 15.27 7.28
C ASP A 9 -5.34 15.29 8.42
N TYR A 10 -4.88 14.99 9.64
CA TYR A 10 -5.73 14.99 10.83
C TYR A 10 -5.12 15.93 11.87
N LYS A 11 -5.71 17.12 12.04
CA LYS A 11 -5.22 18.19 12.95
C LYS A 11 -3.85 18.75 12.56
N GLY A 12 -3.52 18.76 11.27
CA GLY A 12 -2.21 19.16 10.74
C GLY A 12 -1.18 18.02 10.68
N ASP A 13 -1.44 16.87 11.31
CA ASP A 13 -0.57 15.70 11.26
C ASP A 13 -0.91 14.85 10.03
N TRP A 14 0.02 14.82 9.07
CA TRP A 14 -0.07 13.97 7.89
C TRP A 14 0.36 12.54 8.20
N SER A 15 -0.44 11.56 7.79
CA SER A 15 -0.11 10.13 7.95
C SER A 15 -0.59 9.30 6.76
N LEU A 16 0.25 8.35 6.31
CA LEU A 16 -0.07 7.43 5.22
C LEU A 16 -0.61 6.11 5.76
N TRP A 17 -1.74 5.69 5.20
CA TRP A 17 -2.52 4.52 5.60
C TRP A 17 -2.69 3.55 4.43
N ILE A 18 -2.86 2.29 4.80
CA ILE A 18 -3.10 1.17 3.89
C ILE A 18 -4.46 0.56 4.27
N SER A 19 -5.34 0.35 3.29
CA SER A 19 -6.72 -0.09 3.54
C SER A 19 -7.11 -1.35 2.76
N LEU A 20 -7.72 -2.29 3.48
CA LEU A 20 -8.40 -3.46 2.91
C LEU A 20 -9.76 -3.13 2.29
N ALA A 21 -10.39 -2.01 2.70
CA ALA A 21 -11.77 -1.68 2.38
C ALA A 21 -12.01 -0.16 2.44
N LEU A 22 -11.53 0.57 1.43
CA LEU A 22 -11.44 2.04 1.41
C LEU A 22 -12.78 2.79 1.67
N ALA A 23 -13.92 2.14 1.44
CA ALA A 23 -15.24 2.65 1.84
C ALA A 23 -15.33 2.88 3.37
N VAL A 24 -14.79 1.95 4.17
CA VAL A 24 -14.79 2.02 5.65
C VAL A 24 -13.89 3.16 6.13
N ASP A 25 -12.70 3.31 5.55
CA ASP A 25 -11.81 4.43 5.87
C ASP A 25 -12.43 5.78 5.48
N THR A 26 -13.10 5.85 4.33
CA THR A 26 -13.77 7.08 3.88
C THR A 26 -14.85 7.52 4.87
N LEU A 27 -15.61 6.58 5.46
CA LEU A 27 -16.57 6.85 6.54
C LEU A 27 -15.88 7.23 7.85
N TRP A 28 -14.80 6.52 8.19
CA TRP A 28 -14.02 6.79 9.39
C TRP A 28 -13.46 8.21 9.39
N TRP A 29 -12.96 8.69 8.26
CA TRP A 29 -12.43 10.06 8.12
C TRP A 29 -13.51 11.11 7.88
N GLN A 30 -14.74 10.75 7.50
CA GLN A 30 -15.88 11.66 7.59
C GLN A 30 -16.18 12.05 9.04
N GLY A 31 -16.03 11.10 9.96
CA GLY A 31 -16.42 11.27 11.35
C GLY A 31 -17.95 11.24 11.53
N THR A 32 -18.40 11.06 12.77
CA THR A 32 -19.80 11.27 13.16
C THR A 32 -19.98 12.68 13.69
N ASP A 33 -20.99 13.42 13.21
CA ASP A 33 -21.28 14.78 13.68
C ASP A 33 -21.36 14.85 15.23
N GLU A 34 -20.55 15.74 15.83
CA GLU A 34 -20.51 15.98 17.29
C GLU A 34 -21.79 16.71 17.76
N GLY A 35 -22.93 16.02 17.74
CA GLY A 35 -24.22 16.57 18.19
C GLY A 35 -25.46 15.72 17.95
N GLY A 36 -25.40 14.65 17.15
CA GLY A 36 -26.52 13.74 16.96
C GLY A 36 -26.59 12.64 18.03
N ASP A 37 -27.77 12.42 18.62
CA ASP A 37 -28.05 11.27 19.52
C ASP A 37 -27.77 9.90 18.88
N TYR A 38 -27.68 9.86 17.55
CA TYR A 38 -27.40 8.68 16.72
C TYR A 38 -25.90 8.44 16.44
N ALA A 39 -24.98 9.12 17.15
CA ALA A 39 -23.54 8.90 17.00
C ALA A 39 -23.14 7.45 17.32
N SER A 40 -22.93 6.64 16.28
CA SER A 40 -22.66 5.21 16.42
C SER A 40 -21.38 4.98 17.25
N PRO A 41 -21.47 4.23 18.37
CA PRO A 41 -20.34 4.05 19.26
C PRO A 41 -19.22 3.28 18.56
N GLY A 42 -17.98 3.73 18.75
CA GLY A 42 -16.80 3.11 18.14
C GLY A 42 -16.44 3.63 16.75
N TRP A 43 -17.10 4.67 16.23
CA TRP A 43 -16.63 5.44 15.08
C TRP A 43 -15.79 6.65 15.52
N ASN A 44 -14.95 7.15 14.63
CA ASN A 44 -14.24 8.42 14.83
C ASN A 44 -15.25 9.59 14.86
N ARG A 45 -15.03 10.56 15.75
CA ARG A 45 -15.92 11.70 15.96
C ARG A 45 -15.51 12.98 15.22
N LYS A 46 -14.26 13.07 14.77
CA LYS A 46 -13.73 14.29 14.16
C LYS A 46 -13.35 14.05 12.71
N PRO A 47 -13.90 14.79 11.74
CA PRO A 47 -13.48 14.67 10.36
C PRO A 47 -11.97 14.88 10.23
N ALA A 48 -11.37 14.22 9.25
CA ALA A 48 -10.07 14.63 8.74
C ALA A 48 -10.19 15.99 8.02
N GLU A 49 -9.11 16.76 7.98
CA GLU A 49 -9.08 18.04 7.25
C GLU A 49 -8.90 17.81 5.75
N GLN A 50 -8.13 16.79 5.37
CA GLN A 50 -7.92 16.38 3.99
C GLN A 50 -7.67 14.87 3.93
N VAL A 51 -8.22 14.19 2.93
CA VAL A 51 -7.92 12.79 2.60
C VAL A 51 -7.49 12.73 1.14
N VAL A 52 -6.34 12.11 0.89
CA VAL A 52 -5.76 11.95 -0.45
C VAL A 52 -5.60 10.46 -0.75
N ILE A 53 -6.44 9.91 -1.60
CA ILE A 53 -6.24 8.55 -2.13
C ILE A 53 -5.09 8.63 -3.13
N LEU A 54 -4.00 7.92 -2.87
CA LEU A 54 -2.85 7.81 -3.77
C LEU A 54 -3.08 6.72 -4.82
N SER A 55 -3.62 5.58 -4.40
CA SER A 55 -4.00 4.51 -5.33
C SER A 55 -5.07 3.60 -4.71
N PRO A 56 -6.14 3.25 -5.42
CA PRO A 56 -7.14 2.31 -4.92
C PRO A 56 -6.69 0.83 -5.03
N SER A 57 -5.56 0.53 -5.70
CA SER A 57 -5.20 -0.86 -6.03
C SER A 57 -3.69 -1.07 -6.29
N LEU A 58 -2.87 -0.71 -5.31
CA LEU A 58 -1.41 -0.84 -5.37
C LEU A 58 -0.96 -2.26 -4.96
N PRO A 59 0.13 -2.83 -5.52
CA PRO A 59 0.75 -4.03 -4.98
C PRO A 59 1.14 -3.86 -3.49
N LEU A 60 0.83 -4.85 -2.65
CA LEU A 60 1.04 -4.74 -1.19
C LEU A 60 2.49 -4.36 -0.80
N GLY A 61 3.50 -4.89 -1.48
CA GLY A 61 4.91 -4.54 -1.20
C GLY A 61 5.22 -3.06 -1.45
N TRP A 62 4.67 -2.49 -2.53
CA TRP A 62 4.82 -1.07 -2.85
C TRP A 62 4.07 -0.19 -1.85
N ALA A 63 2.89 -0.63 -1.38
CA ALA A 63 2.13 0.05 -0.34
C ALA A 63 2.87 0.13 0.99
N ILE A 64 3.54 -0.95 1.38
CA ILE A 64 4.38 -0.99 2.59
C ILE A 64 5.57 -0.04 2.43
N LYS A 65 6.30 -0.10 1.31
CA LYS A 65 7.43 0.80 1.03
C LYS A 65 7.03 2.28 1.06
N LEU A 66 5.90 2.64 0.43
CA LEU A 66 5.36 4.01 0.49
C LEU A 66 5.06 4.44 1.93
N ARG A 67 4.48 3.56 2.75
CA ARG A 67 4.14 3.84 4.15
C ARG A 67 5.38 4.03 5.01
N GLU A 68 6.38 3.16 4.87
CA GLU A 68 7.60 3.18 5.67
C GLU A 68 8.53 4.34 5.26
N GLY A 69 8.54 4.70 3.97
CA GLY A 69 9.22 5.88 3.46
C GLY A 69 8.42 7.18 3.55
N PHE A 70 7.25 7.21 4.20
CA PHE A 70 6.39 8.40 4.19
C PHE A 70 6.99 9.55 5.02
N LEU A 71 7.21 10.70 4.39
CA LEU A 71 7.72 11.92 5.01
C LEU A 71 6.70 13.05 4.87
N ALA A 72 6.05 13.39 5.98
CA ALA A 72 5.13 14.53 6.05
C ALA A 72 5.83 15.85 5.66
N ASN A 73 5.19 16.65 4.82
CA ASN A 73 5.69 17.93 4.35
C ASN A 73 4.58 18.99 4.49
N SER A 74 4.91 20.17 5.03
CA SER A 74 3.93 21.26 5.24
C SER A 74 3.26 21.75 3.95
N GLY A 75 3.89 21.54 2.78
CA GLY A 75 3.29 21.81 1.48
C GLY A 75 2.17 20.84 1.05
N MET A 76 2.03 19.66 1.67
CA MET A 76 1.09 18.61 1.22
C MET A 76 -0.38 19.06 1.16
N ARG A 77 -0.77 20.07 1.94
CA ARG A 77 -2.13 20.65 1.91
C ARG A 77 -2.43 21.40 0.61
N THR A 78 -1.42 21.98 -0.04
CA THR A 78 -1.57 22.69 -1.32
C THR A 78 -1.29 21.81 -2.54
N TRP A 79 -0.72 20.60 -2.35
CA TRP A 79 -0.43 19.66 -3.43
C TRP A 79 -1.68 19.19 -4.18
N GLY A 80 -1.60 19.18 -5.51
CA GLY A 80 -2.56 18.56 -6.40
C GLY A 80 -2.13 17.15 -6.82
N SER A 81 -2.90 16.52 -7.71
CA SER A 81 -2.64 15.15 -8.18
C SER A 81 -1.29 14.99 -8.88
N LYS A 82 -0.71 16.07 -9.44
CA LYS A 82 0.61 16.03 -10.09
C LYS A 82 1.74 15.93 -9.08
N GLU A 83 1.70 16.75 -8.03
CA GLU A 83 2.68 16.77 -6.95
C GLU A 83 2.66 15.45 -6.17
N TRP A 84 1.47 14.92 -5.86
CA TRP A 84 1.34 13.58 -5.27
C TRP A 84 1.81 12.47 -6.21
N GLY A 85 1.58 12.58 -7.53
CA GLY A 85 2.11 11.63 -8.53
C GLY A 85 3.65 11.61 -8.54
N VAL A 86 4.28 12.78 -8.57
CA VAL A 86 5.74 12.94 -8.49
C VAL A 86 6.30 12.36 -7.19
N TYR A 87 5.60 12.57 -6.06
CA TYR A 87 5.98 11.96 -4.78
C TYR A 87 5.97 10.43 -4.85
N ILE A 88 4.89 9.81 -5.38
CA ILE A 88 4.80 8.35 -5.52
C ILE A 88 5.87 7.82 -6.47
N ASP A 89 6.04 8.43 -7.65
CA ASP A 89 7.04 8.01 -8.65
C ASP A 89 8.47 8.09 -8.08
N HIS A 90 8.77 9.08 -7.23
CA HIS A 90 10.07 9.18 -6.54
C HIS A 90 10.27 8.04 -5.52
N HIS A 91 9.29 7.76 -4.66
CA HIS A 91 9.42 6.72 -3.63
C HIS A 91 9.36 5.28 -4.18
N LEU A 92 8.80 5.08 -5.37
CA LEU A 92 8.69 3.78 -6.06
C LEU A 92 9.56 3.69 -7.32
N GLU A 93 10.53 4.59 -7.51
CA GLU A 93 11.32 4.68 -8.75
C GLU A 93 11.99 3.34 -9.12
N GLN A 94 12.53 2.64 -8.12
CA GLN A 94 13.16 1.34 -8.29
C GLN A 94 12.14 0.28 -8.74
N GLU A 95 11.02 0.16 -8.03
CA GLU A 95 9.97 -0.82 -8.31
C GLU A 95 9.37 -0.61 -9.70
N ILE A 96 9.10 0.63 -10.09
CA ILE A 96 8.58 1.00 -11.42
C ILE A 96 9.61 0.63 -12.50
N ARG A 97 10.91 0.84 -12.24
CA ARG A 97 12.00 0.50 -13.17
C ARG A 97 12.16 -1.01 -13.33
N GLU A 98 12.10 -1.77 -12.24
CA GLU A 98 12.17 -3.23 -12.24
C GLU A 98 10.97 -3.87 -12.96
N GLU A 99 9.76 -3.40 -12.65
CA GLU A 99 8.52 -3.84 -13.30
C GLU A 99 8.52 -3.53 -14.81
N ARG A 100 9.00 -2.34 -15.22
CA ARG A 100 9.19 -1.99 -16.64
C ARG A 100 10.24 -2.88 -17.32
N ALA A 101 11.35 -3.19 -16.64
CA ALA A 101 12.37 -4.11 -17.16
C ALA A 101 11.86 -5.55 -17.31
N ALA A 102 10.90 -5.96 -16.48
CA ALA A 102 10.17 -7.23 -16.60
C ALA A 102 9.08 -7.22 -17.69
N GLY A 103 8.90 -6.12 -18.43
CA GLY A 103 7.90 -5.97 -19.49
C GLY A 103 6.55 -5.41 -19.03
N GLY A 104 6.45 -4.90 -17.80
CA GLY A 104 5.26 -4.25 -17.27
C GLY A 104 4.95 -2.93 -17.97
N ASN A 105 3.78 -2.86 -18.61
CA ASN A 105 3.33 -1.68 -19.35
C ASN A 105 2.54 -0.72 -18.44
N TRP A 106 3.25 0.18 -17.76
CA TRP A 106 2.67 1.28 -16.98
C TRP A 106 2.75 2.59 -17.75
N PRO A 107 1.62 3.29 -18.00
CA PRO A 107 1.62 4.53 -18.75
C PRO A 107 2.46 5.62 -18.07
N GLU A 108 2.91 6.60 -18.84
CA GLU A 108 3.57 7.77 -18.26
C GLU A 108 2.59 8.54 -17.35
N GLY A 109 3.07 8.97 -16.19
CA GLY A 109 2.25 9.59 -15.16
C GLY A 109 1.19 8.67 -14.52
N TRP A 110 1.30 7.34 -14.64
CA TRP A 110 0.36 6.39 -14.01
C TRP A 110 0.12 6.67 -12.52
N ALA A 111 1.14 7.14 -11.79
CA ALA A 111 1.05 7.43 -10.37
C ALA A 111 0.07 8.56 -10.05
N ALA A 112 -0.06 9.56 -10.93
CA ALA A 112 -1.07 10.61 -10.82
C ALA A 112 -2.48 10.13 -11.25
N GLN A 113 -2.57 9.07 -12.06
CA GLN A 113 -3.84 8.57 -12.58
C GLN A 113 -4.65 7.86 -11.49
N GLY A 114 -5.73 8.52 -11.06
CA GLY A 114 -6.61 8.01 -10.02
C GLY A 114 -6.32 8.56 -8.62
N ILE A 115 -5.38 9.51 -8.47
CA ILE A 115 -5.25 10.27 -7.23
C ILE A 115 -6.51 11.11 -7.02
N ARG A 116 -7.09 11.02 -5.82
CA ARG A 116 -8.28 11.80 -5.43
C ARG A 116 -7.99 12.57 -4.17
N ILE A 117 -8.31 13.86 -4.19
CA ILE A 117 -8.18 14.74 -3.03
C ILE A 117 -9.60 15.13 -2.59
N TRP A 118 -9.87 14.97 -1.31
CA TRP A 118 -11.07 15.46 -0.64
C TRP A 118 -10.63 16.40 0.48
N ARG A 119 -11.35 17.50 0.71
CA ARG A 119 -11.11 18.42 1.82
C ARG A 119 -12.37 18.59 2.67
N SER A 120 -12.18 18.81 3.97
CA SER A 120 -13.27 19.11 4.89
C SER A 120 -13.99 20.38 4.44
N GLY A 121 -15.33 20.33 4.41
CA GLY A 121 -16.17 21.39 3.87
C GLY A 121 -16.49 21.29 2.36
N ASP A 122 -15.84 20.40 1.62
CA ASP A 122 -16.28 20.08 0.25
C ASP A 122 -17.69 19.45 0.31
N LYS A 123 -18.65 19.97 -0.47
CA LYS A 123 -20.02 19.41 -0.55
C LYS A 123 -20.07 17.95 -1.05
N ASN A 124 -18.96 17.47 -1.61
CA ASN A 124 -18.79 16.12 -2.13
C ASN A 124 -18.05 15.20 -1.12
N TRP A 125 -17.77 15.68 0.10
CA TRP A 125 -17.20 14.88 1.19
C TRP A 125 -18.20 13.79 1.63
N GLY A 126 -17.95 12.55 1.21
CA GLY A 126 -18.85 11.40 1.45
C GLY A 126 -20.08 11.32 0.54
N GLY A 127 -20.31 12.32 -0.31
CA GLY A 127 -21.42 12.31 -1.27
C GLY A 127 -21.09 11.51 -2.53
N LEU A 128 -22.13 10.95 -3.17
CA LEU A 128 -22.04 10.35 -4.51
C LEU A 128 -21.60 11.34 -5.61
N GLY A 129 -21.51 12.63 -5.28
CA GLY A 129 -21.13 13.71 -6.17
C GLY A 129 -19.67 13.60 -6.58
N THR A 130 -19.45 13.26 -7.85
CA THR A 130 -18.27 13.57 -8.68
C THR A 130 -17.15 14.30 -7.92
N ALA A 131 -16.19 13.54 -7.36
CA ALA A 131 -14.92 14.11 -6.88
C ALA A 131 -14.33 14.97 -8.01
N LEU A 132 -13.91 16.21 -7.69
CA LEU A 132 -13.57 17.22 -8.70
C LEU A 132 -12.67 16.64 -9.79
N GLU A 133 -13.25 16.50 -10.98
CA GLU A 133 -12.65 15.73 -12.06
C GLU A 133 -11.71 16.65 -12.84
N ASN A 134 -10.46 16.79 -12.38
CA ASN A 134 -9.46 17.64 -13.03
C ASN A 134 -9.21 17.26 -14.52
N ASP A 135 -9.50 16.01 -14.91
CA ASP A 135 -9.16 15.44 -16.21
C ASP A 135 -10.36 14.87 -17.01
N GLY A 136 -11.61 15.09 -16.58
CA GLY A 136 -12.82 14.74 -17.34
C GLY A 136 -13.06 13.24 -17.64
N ARG A 137 -12.49 12.31 -16.85
CA ARG A 137 -12.64 10.85 -17.05
C ARG A 137 -13.41 10.17 -15.93
N ALA A 138 -14.71 9.97 -16.16
CA ALA A 138 -15.60 9.24 -15.27
C ALA A 138 -15.06 7.84 -14.92
N PHE A 139 -14.70 7.63 -13.66
CA PHE A 139 -14.25 6.33 -13.17
C PHE A 139 -15.47 5.44 -12.88
N HIS A 140 -15.68 4.40 -13.70
CA HIS A 140 -16.88 3.54 -13.66
C HIS A 140 -17.16 2.80 -12.34
N ASN A 141 -16.24 2.83 -11.37
CA ASN A 141 -16.41 2.25 -10.05
C ASN A 141 -16.53 3.34 -8.96
N ALA A 142 -17.53 4.22 -9.05
CA ALA A 142 -17.84 5.15 -7.95
C ALA A 142 -18.67 4.51 -6.81
N ALA A 143 -19.19 3.30 -7.00
CA ALA A 143 -20.12 2.65 -6.07
C ALA A 143 -19.55 2.41 -4.65
N TRP A 144 -18.23 2.29 -4.47
CA TRP A 144 -17.60 2.17 -3.14
C TRP A 144 -17.45 3.50 -2.39
N LEU A 145 -17.77 4.63 -3.03
CA LEU A 145 -17.85 5.96 -2.41
C LEU A 145 -19.26 6.30 -1.90
N ALA A 146 -20.25 5.45 -2.16
CA ALA A 146 -21.56 5.60 -1.55
C ALA A 146 -21.43 5.43 -0.04
N SER A 147 -21.61 6.54 0.71
CA SER A 147 -21.66 6.50 2.16
C SER A 147 -22.84 5.61 2.59
N PRO A 148 -22.60 4.47 3.27
CA PRO A 148 -23.68 3.61 3.74
C PRO A 148 -24.48 4.34 4.82
N GLY A 149 -25.80 4.17 4.80
CA GLY A 149 -26.66 4.71 5.85
C GLY A 149 -26.34 4.13 7.23
N ALA A 150 -26.87 4.75 8.28
CA ALA A 150 -26.60 4.38 9.67
C ALA A 150 -26.87 2.89 9.98
N GLU A 151 -27.87 2.28 9.33
CA GLU A 151 -28.17 0.84 9.43
C GLU A 151 -26.97 -0.02 9.00
N ALA A 152 -26.40 0.25 7.82
CA ALA A 152 -25.22 -0.45 7.31
C ALA A 152 -23.94 -0.16 8.14
N GLN A 153 -23.87 0.96 8.85
CA GLN A 153 -22.79 1.22 9.82
C GLN A 153 -22.96 0.36 11.09
N ALA A 154 -24.19 0.19 11.58
CA ALA A 154 -24.51 -0.66 12.71
C ALA A 154 -24.27 -2.15 12.39
N ASP A 155 -24.69 -2.60 11.20
CA ASP A 155 -24.40 -3.94 10.69
C ASP A 155 -22.89 -4.20 10.63
N LEU A 156 -22.11 -3.24 10.11
CA LEU A 156 -20.66 -3.36 10.02
C LEU A 156 -19.99 -3.43 11.41
N CYS A 157 -20.50 -2.70 12.41
CA CYS A 157 -20.07 -2.87 13.80
C CYS A 157 -20.36 -4.29 14.32
N GLY A 158 -21.55 -4.84 14.03
CA GLY A 158 -21.91 -6.21 14.39
C GLY A 158 -21.03 -7.27 13.73
N LEU A 159 -20.69 -7.08 12.44
CA LEU A 159 -19.75 -7.95 11.72
C LEU A 159 -18.32 -7.84 12.27
N ALA A 160 -17.88 -6.64 12.67
CA ALA A 160 -16.59 -6.44 13.34
C ALA A 160 -16.53 -7.14 14.70
N ASP A 161 -17.61 -7.12 15.48
CA ASP A 161 -17.70 -7.83 16.76
C ASP A 161 -17.64 -9.35 16.57
N GLN A 162 -18.40 -9.89 15.60
CA GLN A 162 -18.35 -11.31 15.23
C GLN A 162 -16.95 -11.75 14.77
N LEU A 163 -16.28 -10.95 13.92
CA LEU A 163 -14.89 -11.20 13.52
C LEU A 163 -13.97 -11.27 14.75
N MET A 164 -14.06 -10.29 15.65
CA MET A 164 -13.21 -10.19 16.84
C MET A 164 -13.40 -11.34 17.85
N LEU A 165 -14.59 -11.97 17.87
CA LEU A 165 -14.85 -13.21 18.59
C LEU A 165 -14.24 -14.42 17.87
N ALA A 166 -14.41 -14.51 16.54
CA ALA A 166 -13.91 -15.62 15.72
C ALA A 166 -12.38 -15.74 15.73
N VAL A 167 -11.65 -14.63 15.62
CA VAL A 167 -10.17 -14.59 15.61
C VAL A 167 -9.54 -14.44 17.00
N ALA A 168 -10.34 -14.49 18.07
CA ALA A 168 -9.88 -14.21 19.43
C ALA A 168 -8.68 -15.09 19.86
N GLY A 169 -7.57 -14.44 20.24
CA GLY A 169 -6.37 -15.11 20.74
C GLY A 169 -5.52 -15.81 19.68
N ARG A 170 -5.79 -15.59 18.39
CA ARG A 170 -5.05 -16.21 17.26
C ARG A 170 -4.23 -15.16 16.52
N SER A 171 -3.17 -15.61 15.86
CA SER A 171 -2.44 -14.87 14.82
C SER A 171 -2.66 -15.62 13.52
N LEU A 172 -3.50 -15.10 12.63
CA LEU A 172 -3.96 -15.83 11.44
C LEU A 172 -3.52 -15.14 10.15
N LEU A 173 -3.09 -15.92 9.16
CA LEU A 173 -2.88 -15.45 7.80
C LEU A 173 -4.21 -15.28 7.06
N THR A 174 -4.26 -14.42 6.04
CA THR A 174 -5.44 -14.23 5.17
C THR A 174 -6.19 -15.53 4.80
N PRO A 175 -5.56 -16.59 4.23
CA PRO A 175 -6.26 -17.83 3.91
C PRO A 175 -6.77 -18.60 5.14
N GLU A 176 -6.13 -18.45 6.30
CA GLU A 176 -6.56 -19.07 7.55
C GLU A 176 -7.76 -18.34 8.17
N VAL A 177 -7.83 -17.01 8.01
CA VAL A 177 -9.02 -16.21 8.34
C VAL A 177 -10.18 -16.59 7.43
N GLU A 178 -9.96 -16.66 6.12
CA GLU A 178 -10.97 -17.03 5.13
C GLU A 178 -11.53 -18.45 5.40
N ALA A 179 -10.66 -19.44 5.65
CA ALA A 179 -11.08 -20.79 6.02
C ALA A 179 -11.86 -20.83 7.36
N LEU A 180 -11.37 -20.14 8.40
CA LEU A 180 -12.02 -20.11 9.72
C LEU A 180 -13.39 -19.43 9.69
N LEU A 181 -13.56 -18.39 8.87
CA LEU A 181 -14.85 -17.71 8.71
C LEU A 181 -15.82 -18.54 7.89
N LEU A 182 -15.37 -19.24 6.84
CA LEU A 182 -16.19 -20.18 6.09
C LEU A 182 -16.79 -21.27 6.99
N GLU A 183 -16.00 -21.80 7.93
CA GLU A 183 -16.44 -22.85 8.88
C GLU A 183 -17.31 -22.31 10.02
N ARG A 184 -16.99 -21.15 10.60
CA ARG A 184 -17.56 -20.71 11.88
C ARG A 184 -18.52 -19.53 11.78
N CYS A 185 -18.40 -18.69 10.76
CA CYS A 185 -19.15 -17.44 10.61
C CYS A 185 -19.45 -17.16 9.12
N PRO A 186 -20.18 -18.04 8.40
CA PRO A 186 -20.42 -17.89 6.96
C PRO A 186 -21.14 -16.57 6.61
N LEU A 187 -21.88 -15.98 7.57
CA LEU A 187 -22.51 -14.66 7.44
C LEU A 187 -21.52 -13.50 7.22
N LEU A 188 -20.25 -13.65 7.59
CA LEU A 188 -19.22 -12.63 7.29
C LEU A 188 -18.81 -12.61 5.81
N GLY A 189 -19.09 -13.69 5.07
CA GLY A 189 -18.95 -13.78 3.61
C GLY A 189 -17.74 -13.04 3.03
N ASP A 190 -18.00 -12.14 2.08
CA ASP A 190 -17.00 -11.25 1.48
C ASP A 190 -16.75 -9.96 2.30
N ASP A 191 -17.64 -9.62 3.24
CA ASP A 191 -17.57 -8.42 4.06
C ASP A 191 -16.55 -8.49 5.21
N TRP A 192 -15.94 -9.65 5.45
CA TRP A 192 -14.94 -9.81 6.52
C TRP A 192 -13.79 -8.81 6.42
N ARG A 193 -13.40 -8.37 5.21
CA ARG A 193 -12.35 -7.37 4.99
C ARG A 193 -12.78 -5.97 5.46
N ARG A 194 -14.06 -5.61 5.29
CA ARG A 194 -14.65 -4.37 5.83
C ARG A 194 -14.71 -4.42 7.35
N ALA A 195 -15.17 -5.54 7.90
CA ALA A 195 -15.20 -5.78 9.34
C ALA A 195 -13.80 -5.73 9.97
N ALA A 196 -12.79 -6.30 9.30
CA ALA A 196 -11.40 -6.24 9.70
C ALA A 196 -10.82 -4.82 9.64
N GLN A 197 -11.14 -4.05 8.60
CA GLN A 197 -10.72 -2.65 8.48
C GLN A 197 -11.34 -1.79 9.59
N LEU A 198 -12.64 -1.94 9.90
CA LEU A 198 -13.28 -1.22 11.01
C LEU A 198 -12.66 -1.60 12.36
N ALA A 199 -12.49 -2.90 12.63
CA ALA A 199 -11.85 -3.37 13.86
C ALA A 199 -10.39 -2.90 13.99
N HIS A 200 -9.69 -2.69 12.86
CA HIS A 200 -8.35 -2.14 12.82
C HIS A 200 -8.32 -0.64 13.17
N LEU A 201 -9.20 0.16 12.54
CA LEU A 201 -9.34 1.59 12.81
C LEU A 201 -9.78 1.85 14.27
N GLN A 202 -10.62 0.97 14.83
CA GLN A 202 -10.98 0.95 16.26
C GLN A 202 -9.83 0.55 17.20
N GLY A 203 -8.65 0.16 16.69
CA GLY A 203 -7.51 -0.30 17.48
C GLY A 203 -7.71 -1.66 18.16
N ARG A 204 -8.74 -2.42 17.76
CA ARG A 204 -9.09 -3.75 18.32
C ARG A 204 -8.32 -4.86 17.62
N LEU A 205 -8.01 -4.65 16.34
CA LEU A 205 -7.31 -5.56 15.45
C LEU A 205 -6.00 -4.94 14.96
N ASN A 206 -4.92 -5.72 14.95
CA ASN A 206 -3.68 -5.36 14.29
C ASN A 206 -3.59 -6.10 12.95
N LEU A 207 -3.36 -5.34 11.88
CA LEU A 207 -3.13 -5.85 10.53
C LEU A 207 -1.66 -5.67 10.19
N ALA A 208 -0.95 -6.78 10.00
CA ALA A 208 0.46 -6.79 9.64
C ALA A 208 0.66 -7.48 8.29
N ALA A 209 1.68 -7.09 7.54
CA ALA A 209 2.15 -7.89 6.42
C ALA A 209 2.91 -9.11 6.99
N ALA A 210 2.56 -10.33 6.55
CA ALA A 210 3.30 -11.54 6.88
C ALA A 210 4.54 -11.75 5.98
N VAL A 211 4.91 -10.73 5.20
CA VAL A 211 6.16 -10.67 4.45
C VAL A 211 7.27 -10.38 5.45
N GLY A 212 7.72 -11.40 6.15
CA GLY A 212 8.86 -11.25 7.05
C GLY A 212 10.08 -10.79 6.28
N GLU A 213 10.78 -9.78 6.80
CA GLU A 213 12.18 -9.57 6.42
C GLU A 213 12.91 -10.90 6.53
N ARG A 214 13.65 -11.27 5.49
CA ARG A 214 14.46 -12.48 5.45
C ARG A 214 15.53 -12.35 6.54
N ALA A 215 15.26 -12.93 7.71
CA ALA A 215 15.92 -12.62 8.98
C ALA A 215 17.45 -12.46 8.88
N ALA A 216 17.88 -11.20 8.70
CA ALA A 216 19.27 -10.82 8.75
C ALA A 216 19.70 -10.78 10.23
N GLY A 217 20.39 -11.82 10.69
CA GLY A 217 21.24 -11.80 11.88
C GLY A 217 20.61 -11.25 13.18
N ARG A 218 19.99 -12.14 13.97
CA ARG A 218 19.72 -12.03 15.42
C ARG A 218 20.20 -10.72 16.11
N PHE A 219 19.28 -9.82 16.41
CA PHE A 219 19.39 -8.96 17.59
C PHE A 219 18.17 -9.13 18.48
N ALA A 220 18.40 -9.58 19.71
CA ALA A 220 17.38 -9.78 20.73
C ALA A 220 17.08 -8.44 21.46
N PRO A 221 15.87 -8.25 22.01
CA PRO A 221 15.48 -6.97 22.58
C PRO A 221 16.06 -6.75 23.99
N GLN A 222 16.76 -5.64 24.18
CA GLN A 222 17.03 -5.08 25.51
C GLN A 222 16.56 -3.63 25.61
N HIS A 223 15.38 -3.42 26.15
CA HIS A 223 14.97 -2.14 26.73
C HIS A 223 14.32 -2.35 28.10
N ARG A 224 15.16 -2.56 29.12
CA ARG A 224 14.85 -2.11 30.49
C ARG A 224 15.32 -0.67 30.62
N GLY A 225 14.53 0.16 31.31
CA GLY A 225 14.74 1.61 31.35
C GLY A 225 15.69 2.11 32.43
N ARG A 226 15.96 3.42 32.37
CA ARG A 226 16.68 4.28 33.33
C ARG A 226 18.12 3.88 33.67
N GLN A 227 19.08 4.70 33.22
CA GLN A 227 19.72 5.69 34.11
C GLN A 227 20.40 6.81 33.29
N LEU A 228 20.25 8.04 33.77
CA LEU A 228 21.16 9.19 33.58
C LEU A 228 21.92 9.34 34.93
N PRO A 229 23.14 9.93 35.01
CA PRO A 229 23.50 11.16 34.29
C PRO A 229 24.96 11.32 33.80
N ALA A 230 25.16 12.40 33.02
CA ALA A 230 26.34 13.27 32.88
C ALA A 230 27.77 12.69 32.75
N VAL A 231 28.53 13.14 31.74
CA VAL A 231 29.51 14.25 31.83
C VAL A 231 30.16 14.50 30.43
N ALA A 232 30.64 15.72 30.22
CA ALA A 232 31.30 16.33 29.05
C ALA A 232 32.31 15.50 28.23
N GLY A 233 32.59 15.95 26.99
CA GLY A 233 33.85 15.65 26.31
C GLY A 233 33.87 15.88 24.79
N LEU A 234 34.63 16.88 24.34
CA LEU A 234 35.00 17.11 22.93
C LEU A 234 36.11 16.13 22.47
N TRP A 235 36.60 16.34 21.23
CA TRP A 235 37.76 15.74 20.52
C TRP A 235 37.38 14.56 19.58
N ALA A 236 37.32 14.67 18.24
CA ALA A 236 38.22 15.24 17.21
C ALA A 236 39.33 14.29 16.69
N ARG A 237 39.27 14.04 15.37
CA ARG A 237 40.35 13.64 14.43
C ARG A 237 41.00 12.25 14.56
N ALA A 238 40.78 11.43 13.52
CA ALA A 238 41.79 10.59 12.87
C ALA A 238 41.70 10.87 11.34
N ALA A 239 42.63 11.61 10.74
CA ALA A 239 43.96 11.16 10.31
C ALA A 239 43.88 10.20 9.10
N ALA A 240 43.77 10.78 7.90
CA ALA A 240 43.86 10.05 6.64
C ALA A 240 45.31 9.57 6.40
N ALA A 241 45.47 8.29 6.09
CA ALA A 241 46.77 7.69 5.83
C ALA A 241 47.27 7.99 4.41
N TRP A 242 48.34 8.79 4.33
CA TRP A 242 49.57 8.47 3.59
C TRP A 242 49.41 7.76 2.23
N LEU A 243 49.44 8.56 1.15
CA LEU A 243 49.92 8.13 -0.16
C LEU A 243 51.38 8.59 -0.36
N PRO A 244 52.29 7.71 -0.82
CA PRO A 244 53.49 8.13 -1.54
C PRO A 244 53.33 7.96 -3.05
N PRO A 245 53.81 8.91 -3.88
CA PRO A 245 53.69 8.82 -5.33
C PRO A 245 54.94 8.20 -5.96
N SER A 246 54.80 7.06 -6.67
CA SER A 246 55.86 6.60 -7.57
C SER A 246 55.35 6.00 -8.89
N TRP A 247 55.69 6.72 -9.96
CA TRP A 247 56.09 6.19 -11.26
C TRP A 247 54.98 5.77 -12.24
N ARG A 248 54.61 6.76 -13.06
CA ARG A 248 54.30 6.53 -14.48
C ARG A 248 55.55 5.98 -15.17
N ALA A 249 55.42 4.88 -15.92
CA ALA A 249 55.94 4.73 -17.30
C ALA A 249 56.01 3.25 -17.71
N ALA A 250 55.25 2.86 -18.74
CA ALA A 250 55.71 2.03 -19.85
C ALA A 250 54.58 1.88 -20.88
N SER A 251 54.68 2.62 -21.98
CA SER A 251 53.93 2.33 -23.20
C SER A 251 54.69 1.30 -24.04
N ARG A 252 53.96 0.35 -24.65
CA ARG A 252 54.19 -0.30 -25.97
C ARG A 252 53.43 -1.63 -26.03
N GLY A 253 52.75 -1.89 -27.15
CA GLY A 253 52.01 -3.14 -27.37
C GLY A 253 50.93 -2.97 -28.45
N ALA A 254 51.34 -2.90 -29.70
CA ALA A 254 50.45 -2.70 -30.84
C ALA A 254 50.14 -4.05 -31.53
N VAL A 255 48.86 -4.30 -31.89
CA VAL A 255 48.37 -4.58 -33.28
C VAL A 255 48.82 -5.92 -33.95
N PRO A 256 48.14 -6.57 -34.94
CA PRO A 256 46.79 -6.41 -35.56
C PRO A 256 45.91 -7.70 -35.84
N GLN A 257 44.62 -7.46 -36.16
CA GLN A 257 43.78 -7.99 -37.30
C GLN A 257 43.37 -9.48 -37.54
N ARG A 258 42.29 -9.56 -38.36
CA ARG A 258 41.72 -10.65 -39.21
C ARG A 258 40.69 -11.56 -38.53
N ALA A 259 39.55 -11.96 -39.13
CA ALA A 259 38.83 -11.56 -40.36
C ALA A 259 37.32 -11.94 -40.18
N ALA A 260 36.33 -11.85 -41.09
CA ALA A 260 36.20 -11.46 -42.51
C ALA A 260 34.73 -10.99 -42.79
N CYS A 261 34.33 -10.76 -44.05
CA CYS A 261 32.95 -10.48 -44.48
C CYS A 261 32.41 -11.54 -45.47
N ALA A 262 31.10 -11.83 -45.44
CA ALA A 262 30.21 -12.27 -46.55
C ALA A 262 28.77 -12.37 -46.00
N ALA A 263 27.69 -11.81 -46.56
CA ALA A 263 27.11 -11.95 -47.92
C ALA A 263 26.53 -13.36 -48.18
N ALA A 264 25.30 -13.59 -48.68
CA ALA A 264 24.20 -12.71 -49.13
C ALA A 264 22.86 -13.50 -49.26
N ALA A 265 21.85 -12.89 -49.90
CA ALA A 265 20.69 -13.47 -50.62
C ALA A 265 19.32 -13.67 -49.90
N SER A 266 18.35 -12.90 -50.36
CA SER A 266 16.91 -13.21 -50.50
C SER A 266 16.64 -13.58 -52.00
N PRO A 267 15.40 -13.68 -52.56
CA PRO A 267 14.00 -13.62 -52.07
C PRO A 267 13.11 -14.75 -52.74
N PRO A 268 11.86 -14.56 -53.24
CA PRO A 268 10.59 -14.00 -52.71
C PRO A 268 9.36 -14.99 -52.76
N ALA A 269 8.17 -14.47 -52.40
CA ALA A 269 6.80 -14.94 -52.76
C ALA A 269 6.22 -16.17 -52.00
N ALA A 270 4.89 -16.36 -51.81
CA ALA A 270 3.70 -15.64 -52.30
C ALA A 270 2.53 -15.63 -51.26
N ARG A 271 1.49 -14.80 -51.51
CA ARG A 271 0.15 -14.83 -50.86
C ARG A 271 -0.85 -15.47 -51.85
N PRO A 272 -1.93 -16.17 -51.40
CA PRO A 272 -3.18 -15.45 -51.06
C PRO A 272 -4.05 -16.08 -49.94
N ALA A 273 -5.15 -15.40 -49.61
CA ALA A 273 -6.31 -15.88 -48.83
C ALA A 273 -7.41 -16.40 -49.82
N PRO A 274 -8.68 -16.77 -49.47
CA PRO A 274 -9.40 -16.65 -48.18
C PRO A 274 -10.38 -17.80 -47.77
N ARG A 275 -11.09 -17.61 -46.65
CA ARG A 275 -12.46 -18.09 -46.27
C ARG A 275 -12.91 -19.53 -46.62
N ALA A 276 -13.31 -20.30 -45.59
CA ALA A 276 -14.73 -20.63 -45.28
C ALA A 276 -14.87 -21.77 -44.23
N ALA A 277 -16.07 -21.88 -43.62
CA ALA A 277 -16.53 -22.90 -42.66
C ALA A 277 -15.79 -22.89 -41.29
N LEU A 278 -16.41 -22.70 -40.13
CA LEU A 278 -17.45 -23.51 -39.45
C LEU A 278 -17.09 -25.01 -39.38
N TRP A 279 -17.24 -25.59 -38.20
CA TRP A 279 -17.87 -26.88 -37.85
C TRP A 279 -17.46 -27.24 -36.39
N ALA A 280 -18.17 -28.20 -35.80
CA ALA A 280 -18.24 -28.45 -34.36
C ALA A 280 -16.92 -28.82 -33.65
N ALA A 281 -16.92 -28.68 -32.32
CA ALA A 281 -15.91 -29.24 -31.42
C ALA A 281 -15.84 -30.79 -31.56
N PRO A 282 -14.70 -31.40 -31.18
CA PRO A 282 -14.71 -32.00 -29.83
C PRO A 282 -13.40 -31.89 -29.02
N ILE A 283 -13.59 -32.22 -27.75
CA ILE A 283 -12.63 -32.45 -26.65
C ILE A 283 -11.22 -32.91 -27.07
N ALA A 284 -10.20 -32.17 -26.65
CA ALA A 284 -8.85 -32.70 -26.42
C ALA A 284 -8.14 -31.96 -25.26
N ARG A 285 -7.65 -32.71 -24.27
CA ARG A 285 -6.64 -32.22 -23.31
C ARG A 285 -5.28 -32.16 -24.01
N PRO A 286 -4.42 -31.21 -23.62
CA PRO A 286 -3.01 -31.53 -23.42
C PRO A 286 -2.58 -31.33 -21.97
N ALA A 287 -1.52 -32.04 -21.59
CA ALA A 287 -0.95 -32.02 -20.25
C ALA A 287 -0.09 -30.78 -19.99
N SER A 288 0.18 -30.56 -18.70
CA SER A 288 1.25 -29.77 -18.10
C SER A 288 2.40 -29.32 -19.00
N LEU A 289 2.73 -28.03 -18.93
CA LEU A 289 4.12 -27.56 -19.00
C LEU A 289 4.38 -26.56 -17.87
N SER A 290 5.50 -26.77 -17.17
CA SER A 290 5.85 -26.04 -15.95
C SER A 290 6.33 -24.61 -16.26
N GLY A 291 5.69 -23.63 -15.63
CA GLY A 291 6.14 -22.24 -15.59
C GLY A 291 6.29 -21.77 -14.15
N ALA A 292 7.36 -22.20 -13.47
CA ALA A 292 7.62 -21.84 -12.08
C ALA A 292 8.18 -20.40 -11.96
N ALA A 293 7.33 -19.40 -12.23
CA ALA A 293 7.59 -18.02 -11.82
C ALA A 293 7.31 -17.91 -10.31
N GLY A 294 8.35 -17.60 -9.54
CA GLY A 294 8.30 -17.49 -8.08
C GLY A 294 7.50 -16.28 -7.59
N LEU A 295 6.17 -16.33 -7.69
CA LEU A 295 5.30 -15.36 -7.04
C LEU A 295 5.36 -15.55 -5.52
N ALA A 296 6.16 -14.70 -4.86
CA ALA A 296 6.15 -14.56 -3.41
C ALA A 296 4.71 -14.25 -2.96
N ARG A 297 4.06 -15.21 -2.30
CA ARG A 297 2.71 -15.03 -1.75
C ARG A 297 2.80 -14.13 -0.52
N CYS A 298 2.67 -12.83 -0.73
CA CYS A 298 2.50 -11.87 0.35
C CYS A 298 1.14 -12.10 1.02
N CYS A 299 1.16 -12.78 2.17
CA CYS A 299 0.00 -12.91 3.06
C CYS A 299 -0.06 -11.70 4.02
N CYS A 300 -1.26 -11.35 4.50
CA CYS A 300 -1.39 -10.49 5.68
C CYS A 300 -1.65 -11.37 6.92
N ALA A 301 -1.09 -10.97 8.06
CA ALA A 301 -1.35 -11.55 9.36
C ALA A 301 -2.30 -10.66 10.18
N VAL A 302 -3.22 -11.30 10.89
CA VAL A 302 -4.23 -10.67 11.74
C VAL A 302 -3.93 -11.03 13.19
N GLN A 303 -3.71 -10.05 14.06
CA GLN A 303 -3.38 -10.24 15.47
C GLN A 303 -4.28 -9.41 16.39
N ARG A 304 -4.66 -9.96 17.55
CA ARG A 304 -5.50 -9.28 18.54
C ARG A 304 -4.69 -8.82 19.76
N PHE A 305 -4.95 -7.61 20.25
CA PHE A 305 -4.51 -7.16 21.58
C PHE A 305 -5.38 -7.79 22.70
N ARG A 306 -4.75 -8.22 23.79
CA ARG A 306 -5.47 -8.49 25.05
C ARG A 306 -5.98 -7.17 25.62
N PRO A 307 -7.27 -7.04 26.01
CA PRO A 307 -7.79 -5.80 26.57
C PRO A 307 -7.28 -5.58 27.99
N CYS A 308 -6.75 -4.38 28.25
CA CYS A 308 -6.48 -3.87 29.59
C CYS A 308 -7.40 -2.67 29.84
N GLY A 309 -8.59 -2.94 30.36
CA GLY A 309 -9.60 -1.92 30.71
C GLY A 309 -10.23 -1.19 29.51
N PRO A 310 -11.25 -0.34 29.77
CA PRO A 310 -11.76 0.59 28.77
C PRO A 310 -10.70 1.66 28.50
N ARG A 311 -9.99 1.53 27.38
CA ARG A 311 -9.17 2.64 26.86
C ARG A 311 -10.08 3.66 26.18
N PRO A 312 -9.80 4.97 26.28
CA PRO A 312 -10.37 5.92 25.35
C PRO A 312 -10.00 5.51 23.91
N VAL A 313 -10.85 5.88 22.94
CA VAL A 313 -10.57 5.68 21.51
C VAL A 313 -9.13 6.13 21.24
N LEU A 314 -8.31 5.21 20.74
CA LEU A 314 -6.88 5.44 20.60
C LEU A 314 -6.66 6.60 19.62
N ALA A 315 -6.18 7.73 20.14
CA ALA A 315 -5.34 8.61 19.34
C ALA A 315 -4.16 7.76 18.80
N PRO A 316 -3.76 7.94 17.53
CA PRO A 316 -2.72 7.11 16.92
C PRO A 316 -1.42 7.17 17.74
N PRO A 317 -0.68 6.06 17.85
CA PRO A 317 0.39 5.90 18.84
C PRO A 317 1.71 6.55 18.41
N TRP A 318 1.75 7.88 18.26
CA TRP A 318 2.94 8.60 17.83
C TRP A 318 3.36 9.72 18.79
N ARG A 319 4.67 10.03 18.75
CA ARG A 319 5.37 10.80 19.79
C ARG A 319 5.11 12.30 19.62
N HIS A 320 4.83 12.99 20.72
CA HIS A 320 5.20 14.40 20.82
C HIS A 320 6.73 14.51 20.82
N ALA A 321 7.31 14.79 19.65
CA ALA A 321 8.62 15.44 19.56
C ALA A 321 8.43 16.93 19.88
N GLY A 322 8.22 17.23 21.16
CA GLY A 322 8.12 18.60 21.66
C GLY A 322 9.50 19.18 21.98
N GLY A 323 9.76 20.39 21.50
CA GLY A 323 10.97 21.17 21.78
C GLY A 323 11.82 21.41 20.53
N ALA A 324 12.21 22.65 20.21
CA ALA A 324 11.85 23.94 20.84
C ALA A 324 12.01 25.07 19.81
#